data_AF-A0A7C6TI70-F1
#
_entry.id   AF-A0A7C6TI70-F1
#
_cell.length_a   1.000
_cell.length_b   1.000
_cell.length_c   1.000
_cell.angle_alpha   90.00
_cell.angle_beta   90.00
_cell.angle_gamma   90.00
#
_symmetry.space_group_name_H-M   'P 1'
#
loop_
_entity.id
_entity.type
_entity.pdbx_description
1 polymer ?
#
loop_
_entity_poly.entity_id
_entity_poly.type
_entity_poly.pdbx_seq_one_letter_code
_entity_poly.pdbx_strand_id
1 'polypeptide(L)'
;MTEEKIDETSEQTPEETSTKPSRAELLEEEGEIAADYLEELMDLADIDGDIDIDVADGRAQLSIVCEDDDDSNLGTLVGREGRTLGALQELSRLAVQTQTGQRSWLMLDIDGFRNSRREELIKKAKRAIDEVKDGGDEFAFKPMNSFERKIIHDQAARAGLVSESEGEGDGRHVVIRLADD
;
A
#
# COMPACT_ATOMS: atom_id res chain seq x y z
N MET A 1 -82.10 -4.22 -16.09
CA MET A 1 -81.27 -3.44 -15.15
C MET A 1 -79.99 -4.23 -14.98
N THR A 2 -78.96 -3.92 -15.78
CA THR A 2 -77.83 -3.02 -15.40
C THR A 2 -77.08 -3.62 -14.21
N GLU A 3 -75.78 -3.91 -14.23
CA GLU A 3 -74.66 -3.27 -14.91
C GLU A 3 -73.49 -4.26 -15.12
N GLU A 4 -72.71 -3.92 -16.14
CA GLU A 4 -71.37 -4.37 -16.49
C GLU A 4 -70.36 -3.90 -15.43
N LYS A 5 -69.40 -4.75 -15.02
CA LYS A 5 -68.16 -4.30 -14.38
C LYS A 5 -66.99 -5.22 -14.72
N ILE A 6 -66.27 -4.78 -15.75
CA ILE A 6 -64.84 -4.94 -15.97
C ILE A 6 -64.07 -4.57 -14.69
N ASP A 7 -63.10 -5.41 -14.27
CA ASP A 7 -61.98 -4.92 -13.45
C ASP A 7 -60.73 -5.82 -13.63
N GLU A 8 -59.84 -5.29 -14.46
CA GLU A 8 -58.38 -5.30 -14.47
C GLU A 8 -57.59 -6.49 -13.88
N THR A 9 -56.99 -7.24 -14.79
CA THR A 9 -55.70 -7.92 -14.59
C THR A 9 -54.62 -6.90 -14.25
N SER A 10 -54.16 -6.88 -13.00
CA SER A 10 -52.91 -6.24 -12.62
C SER A 10 -51.78 -7.26 -12.76
N GLU A 11 -51.04 -7.15 -13.87
CA GLU A 11 -49.70 -7.73 -14.00
C GLU A 11 -48.79 -7.09 -12.93
N GLN A 12 -48.45 -7.86 -11.90
CA GLN A 12 -47.32 -7.52 -11.04
C GLN A 12 -46.03 -7.84 -11.78
N THR A 13 -45.41 -6.81 -12.35
CA THR A 13 -44.00 -6.84 -12.72
C THR A 13 -43.17 -6.93 -11.44
N PRO A 14 -42.18 -7.83 -11.31
CA PRO A 14 -41.33 -7.85 -10.12
C PRO A 14 -40.42 -6.62 -10.14
N GLU A 15 -40.52 -5.79 -9.11
CA GLU A 15 -39.56 -4.72 -8.80
C GLU A 15 -38.17 -5.35 -8.59
N GLU A 16 -37.23 -5.04 -9.48
CA GLU A 16 -35.81 -5.24 -9.24
C GLU A 16 -35.37 -4.33 -8.09
N THR A 17 -35.23 -4.88 -6.89
CA THR A 17 -34.56 -4.22 -5.77
C THR A 17 -33.08 -4.06 -6.07
N SER A 18 -32.71 -2.91 -6.61
CA SER A 18 -31.31 -2.43 -6.65
C SER A 18 -30.88 -2.08 -5.23
N THR A 19 -30.28 -3.05 -4.54
CA THR A 19 -29.65 -2.85 -3.24
C THR A 19 -28.27 -2.27 -3.48
N LYS A 20 -27.96 -1.07 -2.93
CA LYS A 20 -26.62 -0.49 -3.05
C LYS A 20 -25.59 -1.44 -2.41
N PRO A 21 -24.40 -1.62 -3.02
CA PRO A 21 -23.37 -2.50 -2.47
C PRO A 21 -22.91 -2.00 -1.09
N SER A 22 -22.63 -2.96 -0.21
CA SER A 22 -22.05 -2.73 1.10
C SER A 22 -20.59 -2.27 0.99
N ARG A 23 -20.04 -1.73 2.08
CA ARG A 23 -18.64 -1.30 2.11
C ARG A 23 -17.67 -2.47 1.89
N ALA A 24 -18.01 -3.67 2.38
CA ALA A 24 -17.15 -4.85 2.22
C ALA A 24 -17.09 -5.25 0.73
N GLU A 25 -18.25 -5.35 0.07
CA GLU A 25 -18.34 -5.68 -1.35
C GLU A 25 -17.58 -4.67 -2.22
N LEU A 26 -17.64 -3.36 -1.89
CA LEU A 26 -16.86 -2.34 -2.61
C LEU A 26 -15.34 -2.49 -2.43
N LEU A 27 -14.89 -2.98 -1.27
CA LEU A 27 -13.46 -3.20 -1.01
C LEU A 27 -12.96 -4.49 -1.63
N GLU A 28 -13.81 -5.52 -1.70
CA GLU A 28 -13.55 -6.76 -2.44
C GLU A 28 -13.43 -6.45 -3.94
N GLU A 29 -14.38 -5.71 -4.51
CA GLU A 29 -14.34 -5.24 -5.91
C GLU A 29 -13.09 -4.40 -6.21
N GLU A 30 -12.69 -3.49 -5.30
CA GLU A 30 -11.43 -2.74 -5.40
C GLU A 30 -10.21 -3.68 -5.42
N GLY A 31 -10.24 -4.74 -4.62
CA GLY A 31 -9.18 -5.75 -4.57
C GLY A 31 -9.08 -6.54 -5.88
N GLU A 32 -10.21 -7.02 -6.40
CA GLU A 32 -10.30 -7.79 -7.65
C GLU A 32 -9.78 -6.98 -8.83
N ILE A 33 -10.26 -5.74 -9.01
CA ILE A 33 -9.81 -4.87 -10.12
C ILE A 33 -8.29 -4.61 -10.07
N ALA A 34 -7.75 -4.45 -8.87
CA ALA A 34 -6.33 -4.23 -8.69
C ALA A 34 -5.51 -5.50 -8.93
N ALA A 35 -6.04 -6.66 -8.56
CA ALA A 35 -5.42 -7.96 -8.79
C ALA A 35 -5.36 -8.26 -10.29
N ASP A 36 -6.48 -8.10 -11.01
CA ASP A 36 -6.55 -8.27 -12.47
C ASP A 36 -5.49 -7.41 -13.18
N TYR A 37 -5.35 -6.14 -12.78
CA TYR A 37 -4.34 -5.25 -13.35
C TYR A 37 -2.91 -5.72 -13.11
N LEU A 38 -2.62 -6.25 -11.92
CA LEU A 38 -1.28 -6.71 -11.55
C LEU A 38 -0.97 -8.07 -12.17
N GLU A 39 -1.95 -8.97 -12.25
CA GLU A 39 -1.85 -10.27 -12.91
C GLU A 39 -1.53 -10.09 -14.40
N GLU A 40 -2.29 -9.26 -15.12
CA GLU A 40 -2.01 -8.94 -16.53
C GLU A 40 -0.60 -8.35 -16.74
N LEU A 41 -0.14 -7.52 -15.79
CA LEU A 41 1.21 -6.94 -15.83
C LEU A 41 2.28 -7.99 -15.60
N MET A 42 2.07 -8.89 -14.64
CA MET A 42 2.97 -9.98 -14.29
C MET A 42 3.10 -10.97 -15.44
N ASP A 43 1.98 -11.37 -16.04
CA ASP A 43 1.93 -12.23 -17.22
C ASP A 43 2.73 -11.63 -18.38
N LEU A 44 2.54 -10.33 -18.65
CA LEU A 44 3.27 -9.66 -19.73
C LEU A 44 4.78 -9.55 -19.44
N ALA A 45 5.14 -9.45 -18.17
CA ALA A 45 6.52 -9.33 -17.72
C ALA A 45 7.22 -10.68 -17.50
N ASP A 46 6.51 -11.81 -17.67
CA ASP A 46 6.99 -13.16 -17.38
C ASP A 46 7.46 -13.28 -15.91
N ILE A 47 6.61 -12.78 -14.98
CA ILE A 47 6.87 -12.74 -13.54
C ILE A 47 5.90 -13.66 -12.81
N ASP A 48 6.44 -14.70 -12.19
CA ASP A 48 5.65 -15.66 -11.41
C ASP A 48 5.34 -15.10 -10.01
N GLY A 49 4.10 -15.32 -9.57
CA GLY A 49 3.66 -15.03 -8.21
C GLY A 49 2.15 -15.17 -8.04
N ASP A 50 1.74 -15.50 -6.82
CA ASP A 50 0.35 -15.62 -6.41
C ASP A 50 -0.11 -14.32 -5.76
N ILE A 51 -1.29 -13.83 -6.15
CA ILE A 51 -1.90 -12.63 -5.60
C ILE A 51 -2.98 -13.02 -4.59
N ASP A 52 -2.76 -12.66 -3.33
CA ASP A 52 -3.76 -12.76 -2.27
C ASP A 52 -4.49 -11.42 -2.07
N ILE A 53 -5.81 -11.48 -1.95
CA ILE A 53 -6.67 -10.33 -1.68
C ILE A 53 -7.25 -10.46 -0.26
N ASP A 54 -7.15 -9.41 0.54
CA ASP A 54 -7.74 -9.30 1.87
C ASP A 54 -8.39 -7.93 2.10
N VAL A 55 -9.31 -7.84 3.06
CA VAL A 55 -9.92 -6.59 3.52
C VAL A 55 -9.59 -6.38 4.99
N ALA A 56 -8.61 -5.53 5.24
CA ALA A 56 -8.14 -5.22 6.58
C ALA A 56 -7.92 -3.71 6.77
N ASP A 57 -8.18 -3.23 7.99
CA ASP A 57 -8.10 -1.80 8.36
C ASP A 57 -8.99 -0.88 7.50
N GLY A 58 -10.10 -1.41 7.00
CA GLY A 58 -11.08 -0.64 6.22
C GLY A 58 -10.61 -0.27 4.82
N ARG A 59 -9.65 -1.01 4.26
CA ARG A 59 -9.13 -0.90 2.89
C ARG A 59 -8.86 -2.30 2.31
N ALA A 60 -8.80 -2.40 0.99
CA ALA A 60 -8.27 -3.60 0.32
C ALA A 60 -6.76 -3.74 0.55
N GLN A 61 -6.28 -4.97 0.69
CA GLN A 61 -4.86 -5.30 0.79
C GLN A 61 -4.57 -6.41 -0.20
N LEU A 62 -3.54 -6.21 -1.03
CA LEU A 62 -3.03 -7.19 -1.96
C LEU A 62 -1.64 -7.60 -1.52
N SER A 63 -1.36 -8.90 -1.57
CA SER A 63 -0.03 -9.46 -1.30
C SER A 63 0.38 -10.33 -2.47
N ILE A 64 1.57 -10.09 -3.02
CA ILE A 64 2.16 -10.98 -4.03
C ILE A 64 3.24 -11.81 -3.35
N VAL A 65 3.11 -13.12 -3.45
CA VAL A 65 4.04 -14.11 -2.88
C VAL A 65 4.45 -15.11 -3.95
N CYS A 66 5.57 -15.78 -3.76
CA CYS A 66 5.97 -16.90 -4.61
C CYS A 66 6.38 -18.04 -3.69
N GLU A 67 5.81 -19.23 -3.90
CA GLU A 67 6.14 -20.41 -3.09
C GLU A 67 7.56 -20.94 -3.39
N ASP A 68 8.07 -20.67 -4.60
CA ASP A 68 9.37 -21.15 -5.09
C ASP A 68 10.44 -20.04 -5.05
N ASP A 69 11.11 -19.90 -3.90
CA ASP A 69 12.14 -18.88 -3.64
C ASP A 69 13.35 -18.90 -4.60
N ASP A 70 13.67 -20.06 -5.18
CA ASP A 70 14.91 -20.26 -5.95
C ASP A 70 14.87 -19.60 -7.35
N ASP A 71 13.69 -19.33 -7.90
CA ASP A 71 13.49 -18.71 -9.23
C ASP A 71 12.56 -17.47 -9.21
N SER A 72 12.11 -17.02 -8.03
CA SER A 72 11.19 -15.87 -7.97
C SER A 72 11.87 -14.58 -8.48
N ASN A 73 11.26 -13.96 -9.49
CA ASN A 73 11.70 -12.67 -10.04
C ASN A 73 10.91 -11.48 -9.47
N LEU A 74 10.16 -11.71 -8.38
CA LEU A 74 9.39 -10.71 -7.62
C LEU A 74 10.23 -9.52 -7.13
N GLY A 75 11.53 -9.71 -6.92
CA GLY A 75 12.47 -8.62 -6.60
C GLY A 75 12.45 -7.49 -7.65
N THR A 76 12.08 -7.79 -8.90
CA THR A 76 11.89 -6.80 -9.97
C THR A 76 10.70 -5.88 -9.71
N LEU A 77 9.59 -6.44 -9.20
CA LEU A 77 8.40 -5.68 -8.83
C LEU A 77 8.63 -4.83 -7.58
N VAL A 78 9.50 -5.26 -6.67
CA VAL A 78 9.96 -4.44 -5.54
C VAL A 78 10.81 -3.27 -6.04
N GLY A 79 11.81 -3.58 -6.86
CA GLY A 79 12.77 -2.61 -7.38
C GLY A 79 13.65 -1.97 -6.30
N ARG A 80 14.45 -0.97 -6.70
CA ARG A 80 15.41 -0.34 -5.78
C ARG A 80 14.70 0.36 -4.64
N GLU A 81 14.90 -0.15 -3.42
CA GLU A 81 14.34 0.39 -2.17
C GLU A 81 12.80 0.46 -2.18
N GLY A 82 12.14 -0.42 -2.93
CA GLY A 82 10.67 -0.46 -2.99
C GLY A 82 10.05 0.61 -3.90
N ARG A 83 10.84 1.30 -4.73
CA ARG A 83 10.31 2.34 -5.62
C ARG A 83 9.39 1.78 -6.71
N THR A 84 9.69 0.60 -7.24
CA THR A 84 8.81 -0.05 -8.22
C THR A 84 7.51 -0.49 -7.55
N LEU A 85 7.59 -1.09 -6.36
CA LEU A 85 6.43 -1.44 -5.55
C LEU A 85 5.52 -0.25 -5.26
N GLY A 86 6.12 0.89 -4.90
CA GLY A 86 5.38 2.14 -4.72
C GLY A 86 4.69 2.62 -5.98
N ALA A 87 5.36 2.55 -7.14
CA ALA A 87 4.76 2.90 -8.43
C ALA A 87 3.63 1.95 -8.83
N LEU A 88 3.83 0.64 -8.69
CA LEU A 88 2.81 -0.37 -8.97
C LEU A 88 1.56 -0.15 -8.13
N GLN A 89 1.71 0.12 -6.82
CA GLN A 89 0.56 0.45 -5.96
C GLN A 89 -0.24 1.65 -6.50
N GLU A 90 0.43 2.72 -6.92
CA GLU A 90 -0.26 3.90 -7.45
C GLU A 90 -0.92 3.61 -8.81
N LEU A 91 -0.31 2.78 -9.65
CA LEU A 91 -0.91 2.34 -10.90
C LEU A 91 -2.16 1.49 -10.66
N SER A 92 -2.11 0.53 -9.73
CA SER A 92 -3.29 -0.27 -9.34
C SER A 92 -4.40 0.61 -8.78
N ARG A 93 -4.08 1.60 -7.94
CA ARG A 93 -5.07 2.58 -7.43
C ARG A 93 -5.72 3.39 -8.55
N LEU A 94 -4.94 3.76 -9.57
CA LEU A 94 -5.45 4.47 -10.74
C LEU A 94 -6.33 3.56 -11.61
N ALA A 95 -5.97 2.29 -11.77
CA ALA A 95 -6.79 1.30 -12.46
C ALA A 95 -8.17 1.17 -11.78
N VAL A 96 -8.19 0.98 -10.45
CA VAL A 96 -9.44 0.95 -9.67
C VAL A 96 -10.22 2.25 -9.82
N GLN A 97 -9.57 3.40 -9.69
CA GLN A 97 -10.26 4.70 -9.83
C GLN A 97 -10.86 4.89 -11.22
N THR A 98 -10.19 4.39 -12.26
CA THR A 98 -10.67 4.50 -13.65
C THR A 98 -11.92 3.66 -13.85
N GLN A 99 -11.99 2.47 -13.24
CA GLN A 99 -13.15 1.57 -13.39
C GLN A 99 -14.33 1.96 -12.48
N THR A 100 -14.05 2.29 -11.22
CA THR A 100 -15.10 2.53 -10.20
C THR A 100 -15.50 4.00 -10.06
N GLY A 101 -14.67 4.92 -10.56
CA GLY A 101 -14.78 6.37 -10.32
C GLY A 101 -14.41 6.79 -8.88
N GLN A 102 -14.08 5.86 -7.99
CA GLN A 102 -13.77 6.13 -6.60
C GLN A 102 -12.26 6.08 -6.35
N ARG A 103 -11.77 6.96 -5.46
CA ARG A 103 -10.37 6.92 -5.07
C ARG A 103 -10.11 5.70 -4.20
N SER A 104 -9.28 4.79 -4.70
CA SER A 104 -8.79 3.62 -3.98
C SER A 104 -7.80 3.99 -2.88
N TRP A 105 -7.88 3.26 -1.76
CA TRP A 105 -6.93 3.34 -0.64
C TRP A 105 -6.16 2.03 -0.44
N LEU A 106 -6.24 1.11 -1.41
CA LEU A 106 -5.61 -0.20 -1.36
C LEU A 106 -4.13 -0.14 -0.99
N MET A 107 -3.65 -1.20 -0.36
CA MET A 107 -2.24 -1.41 -0.08
C MET A 107 -1.77 -2.64 -0.85
N LEU A 108 -0.66 -2.52 -1.57
CA LEU A 108 0.00 -3.65 -2.24
C LEU A 108 1.26 -3.97 -1.46
N ASP A 109 1.50 -5.21 -1.06
CA ASP A 109 2.79 -5.70 -0.56
C ASP A 109 3.33 -6.84 -1.43
N ILE A 110 4.65 -7.01 -1.44
CA ILE A 110 5.32 -8.05 -2.22
C ILE A 110 6.34 -8.70 -1.31
N ASP A 111 6.21 -10.00 -1.10
CA ASP A 111 7.12 -10.83 -0.31
C ASP A 111 7.51 -10.21 1.05
N GLY A 112 6.52 -9.65 1.76
CA GLY A 112 6.74 -9.03 3.07
C GLY A 112 7.68 -7.81 3.07
N PHE A 113 7.99 -7.24 1.91
CA PHE A 113 9.04 -6.23 1.74
C PHE A 113 8.86 -5.05 2.69
N ARG A 114 7.64 -4.55 2.89
CA ARG A 114 7.41 -3.40 3.79
C ARG A 114 7.81 -3.69 5.23
N ASN A 115 7.54 -4.91 5.72
CA ASN A 115 7.93 -5.27 7.07
C ASN A 115 9.45 -5.42 7.17
N SER A 116 10.05 -6.17 6.23
CA SER A 116 11.51 -6.35 6.15
C SER A 116 12.26 -5.01 6.06
N ARG A 117 11.77 -4.09 5.24
CA ARG A 117 12.33 -2.73 5.08
C ARG A 117 12.19 -1.91 6.36
N ARG A 118 11.04 -1.99 7.04
CA ARG A 118 10.85 -1.31 8.34
C ARG A 118 11.86 -1.81 9.36
N GLU A 119 12.06 -3.12 9.47
CA GLU A 119 13.03 -3.71 10.39
C GLU A 119 14.47 -3.31 10.07
N GLU A 120 14.83 -3.29 8.78
CA GLU A 120 16.12 -2.83 8.29
C GLU A 120 16.38 -1.37 8.71
N LEU A 121 15.40 -0.49 8.52
CA LEU A 121 15.50 0.92 8.91
C LEU A 121 15.62 1.10 10.41
N ILE A 122 14.89 0.32 11.22
CA ILE A 122 15.03 0.35 12.68
C ILE A 122 16.44 -0.08 13.09
N LYS A 123 17.00 -1.13 12.47
CA LYS A 123 18.37 -1.58 12.74
C LYS A 123 19.39 -0.49 12.36
N LYS A 124 19.22 0.17 11.21
CA LYS A 124 20.08 1.29 10.79
C LYS A 124 19.98 2.47 11.75
N ALA A 125 18.77 2.82 12.17
CA ALA A 125 18.53 3.90 13.12
C ALA A 125 19.27 3.66 14.43
N LYS A 126 19.17 2.45 14.99
CA LYS A 126 19.87 2.09 16.23
C LYS A 126 21.38 2.26 16.12
N ARG A 127 22.00 1.76 15.04
CA ARG A 127 23.45 1.92 14.83
C ARG A 127 23.87 3.39 14.74
N ALA A 128 23.11 4.19 14.00
CA ALA A 128 23.38 5.62 13.88
C ALA A 128 23.22 6.35 15.22
N ILE A 129 22.21 5.98 16.02
CA ILE A 129 22.00 6.52 17.36
C ILE A 129 23.20 6.19 18.26
N ASP A 130 23.67 4.94 18.23
CA ASP A 130 24.82 4.49 19.03
C ASP A 130 26.08 5.28 18.63
N GLU A 131 26.32 5.46 17.33
CA GLU A 131 27.44 6.23 16.79
C GLU A 131 27.44 7.69 17.24
N VAL A 132 26.28 8.36 17.21
CA VAL A 132 26.13 9.74 17.71
C VAL A 132 26.32 9.81 19.23
N LYS A 133 25.82 8.83 19.98
CA LYS A 133 25.99 8.81 21.45
C LYS A 133 27.42 8.52 21.90
N ASP A 134 28.17 7.73 21.14
CA ASP A 134 29.55 7.34 21.46
C ASP A 134 30.59 8.43 21.13
N GLY A 135 30.16 9.58 20.62
CA GLY A 135 31.01 10.75 20.39
C GLY A 135 30.95 11.34 18.99
N GLY A 136 29.98 10.94 18.16
CA GLY A 136 29.70 11.59 16.89
C GLY A 136 28.86 12.85 17.06
N ASP A 137 29.21 13.93 16.35
CA ASP A 137 28.44 15.19 16.38
C ASP A 137 27.06 15.02 15.74
N GLU A 138 26.99 14.33 14.59
CA GLU A 138 25.76 14.06 13.84
C GLU A 138 25.90 12.85 12.90
N PHE A 139 24.76 12.29 12.47
CA PHE A 139 24.71 11.25 11.44
C PHE A 139 23.64 11.57 10.39
N ALA A 140 24.07 11.65 9.12
CA ALA A 140 23.20 11.87 7.97
C ALA A 140 22.87 10.55 7.26
N PHE A 141 21.59 10.23 7.14
CA PHE A 141 21.14 9.05 6.40
C PHE A 141 21.13 9.30 4.88
N LYS A 142 21.05 8.20 4.12
CA LYS A 142 20.74 8.28 2.68
C LYS A 142 19.33 8.86 2.45
N PRO A 143 19.07 9.50 1.29
CA PRO A 143 17.72 9.92 0.91
C PRO A 143 16.73 8.76 0.95
N MET A 144 15.54 9.05 1.44
CA MET A 144 14.50 8.05 1.70
C MET A 144 13.12 8.71 1.68
N ASN A 145 12.05 7.92 1.48
CA ASN A 145 10.71 8.47 1.38
C ASN A 145 10.17 8.98 2.74
N SER A 146 9.05 9.70 2.74
CA SER A 146 8.48 10.31 3.95
C SER A 146 8.15 9.31 5.06
N PHE A 147 7.70 8.10 4.69
CA PHE A 147 7.39 7.03 5.63
C PHE A 147 8.66 6.48 6.28
N GLU A 148 9.71 6.25 5.50
CA GLU A 148 11.01 5.81 6.01
C GLU A 148 11.62 6.86 6.95
N ARG A 149 11.56 8.15 6.58
CA ARG A 149 12.01 9.25 7.44
C ARG A 149 11.27 9.25 8.77
N LYS A 150 9.95 9.04 8.76
CA LYS A 150 9.15 8.94 9.99
C LYS A 150 9.64 7.84 10.91
N ILE A 151 9.99 6.67 10.37
CA ILE A 151 10.55 5.57 11.18
C ILE A 151 11.84 6.02 11.87
N ILE A 152 12.75 6.68 11.15
CA ILE A 152 14.01 7.18 11.72
C ILE A 152 13.74 8.24 12.80
N HIS A 153 12.88 9.22 12.53
CA HIS A 153 12.48 10.25 13.50
C HIS A 153 11.91 9.63 14.78
N ASP A 154 11.03 8.63 14.65
CA ASP A 154 10.45 7.92 15.80
C ASP A 154 11.52 7.20 16.63
N GLN A 155 12.52 6.58 15.99
CA GLN A 155 13.63 5.93 16.72
C GLN A 155 14.54 6.97 17.40
N ALA A 156 14.88 8.06 16.72
CA ALA A 156 15.71 9.14 17.26
C ALA A 156 15.06 9.78 18.49
N ALA A 157 13.76 10.12 18.39
CA ALA A 157 13.02 10.72 19.50
C ALA A 157 12.94 9.79 20.72
N ARG A 158 12.70 8.47 20.51
CA ARG A 158 12.74 7.47 21.59
C ARG A 158 14.10 7.36 22.27
N ALA A 159 15.18 7.63 21.54
CA ALA A 159 16.53 7.61 22.07
C ALA A 159 16.96 8.94 22.73
N GLY A 160 16.09 9.96 22.71
CA GLY A 160 16.38 11.30 23.24
C GLY A 160 17.23 12.18 22.31
N LEU A 161 17.32 11.84 21.03
CA LEU A 161 18.06 12.61 20.04
C LEU A 161 17.13 13.58 19.30
N VAL A 162 17.72 14.65 18.77
CA VAL A 162 17.05 15.56 17.84
C VAL A 162 17.24 15.04 16.42
N SER A 163 16.22 15.19 15.59
CA SER A 163 16.27 14.75 14.20
C SER A 163 15.57 15.75 13.29
N GLU A 164 16.18 16.01 12.12
CA GLU A 164 15.67 16.95 11.13
C GLU A 164 15.69 16.33 9.73
N SER A 165 14.71 16.67 8.91
CA SER A 165 14.64 16.22 7.51
C SER A 165 15.22 17.28 6.59
N GLU A 166 16.44 17.07 6.10
CA GLU A 166 17.15 17.98 5.19
C GLU A 166 17.05 17.56 3.72
N GLY A 167 17.29 18.52 2.81
CA GLY A 167 17.19 18.32 1.36
C GLY A 167 15.76 18.39 0.81
N GLU A 168 15.65 18.31 -0.52
CA GLU A 168 14.39 18.46 -1.27
C GLU A 168 14.15 17.31 -2.23
N GLY A 169 12.88 17.04 -2.54
CA GLY A 169 12.47 15.97 -3.46
C GLY A 169 13.10 14.63 -3.12
N ASP A 170 13.72 14.02 -4.14
CA ASP A 170 14.39 12.71 -4.04
C ASP A 170 15.69 12.75 -3.21
N GLY A 171 16.24 13.93 -2.95
CA GLY A 171 17.44 14.11 -2.11
C GLY A 171 17.13 14.25 -0.62
N ARG A 172 15.85 14.21 -0.23
CA ARG A 172 15.43 14.47 1.14
C ARG A 172 15.77 13.29 2.07
N HIS A 173 16.50 13.57 3.14
CA HIS A 173 17.03 12.59 4.09
C HIS A 173 16.88 13.07 5.53
N VAL A 174 17.17 12.20 6.52
CA VAL A 174 17.15 12.54 7.94
C VAL A 174 18.57 12.73 8.44
N VAL A 175 18.78 13.76 9.25
CA VAL A 175 19.98 13.95 10.06
C VAL A 175 19.59 13.79 11.52
N ILE A 176 20.38 13.05 12.29
CA ILE A 176 20.21 12.89 13.73
C ILE A 176 21.41 13.47 14.47
N ARG A 177 21.15 14.12 15.60
CA ARG A 177 22.18 14.76 16.44
C ARG A 177 21.79 14.71 17.92
N LEU A 178 22.77 14.94 18.80
CA LEU A 178 22.51 15.10 20.23
C LEU A 178 21.59 16.31 20.46
N ALA A 179 20.78 16.25 21.52
CA ALA A 179 20.02 17.41 21.95
C ALA A 179 21.00 18.44 22.53
N ASP A 180 20.90 19.69 22.07
CA ASP A 180 21.60 20.80 22.70
C ASP A 180 21.01 21.01 24.12
N ASP A 181 21.88 21.07 25.15
CA ASP A 181 21.52 21.37 26.56
C ASP A 181 20.99 22.81 26.73
#